data_AF-A0A7S0Y0X9-F1
#
_entry.id   AF-A0A7S0Y0X9-F1
#
_cell.length_a   1.000
_cell.length_b   1.000
_cell.length_c   1.000
_cell.angle_alpha   90.00
_cell.angle_beta   90.00
_cell.angle_gamma   90.00
#
_symmetry.space_group_name_H-M   'P 1'
#
loop_
_entity.id
_entity.type
_entity.pdbx_description
1 polymer ?
#
loop_
_entity_poly.entity_id
_entity_poly.type
_entity_poly.pdbx_seq_one_letter_code
_entity_poly.pdbx_strand_id
1 'polypeptide(L)'
;DVMRQVIWCPVMQDVKERTNMRLLDHLLSQSVRFHISSKTGELMNIIDRGATSVERLMDLIPFRLFPAFVDVLAAGLVLTRMDHPTFGAIACATVFSYFTITYVVTRWRTTFWRSMVEAEQVVKGKAVESLLNFETVKLFA
;
A
#
# COMPACT_ATOMS: atom_id res chain seq x y z
N ASP A 1 13.31 20.76 2.14
CA ASP A 1 12.57 19.62 2.76
C ASP A 1 12.19 19.82 4.22
N VAL A 2 13.08 20.30 5.10
CA VAL A 2 12.80 20.44 6.55
C VAL A 2 11.62 21.36 6.83
N MET A 3 11.52 22.53 6.18
CA MET A 3 10.37 23.44 6.37
C MET A 3 9.04 22.79 5.99
N ARG A 4 9.00 22.05 4.88
CA ARG A 4 7.80 21.31 4.47
C ARG A 4 7.40 20.30 5.54
N GLN A 5 8.35 19.53 6.07
CA GLN A 5 8.07 18.55 7.11
C GLN A 5 7.54 19.20 8.39
N VAL A 6 8.09 20.34 8.81
CA VAL A 6 7.61 21.08 9.98
C VAL A 6 6.16 21.55 9.80
N ILE A 7 5.80 22.01 8.60
CA ILE A 7 4.43 22.46 8.28
C ILE A 7 3.47 21.27 8.13
N TRP A 8 3.96 20.16 7.58
CA TRP A 8 3.12 19.01 7.21
C TRP A 8 2.86 18.04 8.38
N CYS A 9 3.81 17.91 9.30
CA CYS A 9 3.69 17.04 10.48
C CYS A 9 2.37 17.22 11.25
N PRO A 10 1.93 18.44 11.63
CA PRO A 10 0.67 18.61 12.36
C PRO A 10 -0.56 18.19 11.54
N VAL A 11 -0.55 18.42 10.22
CA VAL A 11 -1.64 17.99 9.33
C VAL A 11 -1.72 16.46 9.29
N MET A 12 -0.58 15.80 9.17
CA MET A 12 -0.52 14.34 9.16
C MET A 12 -0.99 13.73 10.49
N GLN A 13 -0.61 14.34 11.61
CA GLN A 13 -1.07 13.91 12.94
C GLN A 13 -2.59 14.03 13.09
N ASP A 14 -3.19 15.15 12.68
CA ASP A 14 -4.65 15.35 12.71
C ASP A 14 -5.39 14.32 11.81
N VAL A 15 -4.87 14.08 10.60
CA VAL A 15 -5.43 13.06 9.70
C VAL A 15 -5.35 11.67 10.31
N LYS A 16 -4.22 11.32 10.92
CA LYS A 16 -4.01 10.04 11.60
C LYS A 16 -4.98 9.84 12.76
N GLU A 17 -5.10 10.85 13.61
CA GLU A 17 -6.01 10.83 14.75
C GLU A 17 -7.46 10.65 14.31
N ARG A 18 -7.94 11.46 13.35
CA ARG A 18 -9.30 11.35 12.80
C ARG A 18 -9.56 9.99 12.15
N THR A 19 -8.58 9.46 11.42
CA THR A 19 -8.71 8.15 10.76
C THR A 19 -8.81 7.04 11.81
N ASN A 20 -7.95 7.06 12.82
CA ASN A 20 -8.00 6.09 13.91
C ASN A 20 -9.30 6.17 14.72
N MET A 21 -9.76 7.38 15.04
CA MET A 21 -11.04 7.57 15.74
C MET A 21 -12.22 7.05 14.92
N ARG A 22 -12.28 7.34 13.62
CA ARG A 22 -13.35 6.83 12.74
C ARG A 22 -13.30 5.30 12.60
N LEU A 23 -12.11 4.72 12.49
CA LEU A 23 -11.96 3.27 12.43
C LEU A 23 -12.40 2.63 13.75
N LEU A 24 -12.03 3.21 14.89
CA LEU A 24 -12.45 2.74 16.19
C LEU A 24 -13.98 2.83 16.37
N ASP A 25 -14.57 3.97 16.07
CA ASP A 25 -16.02 4.19 16.13
C ASP A 25 -16.77 3.20 15.22
N HIS A 26 -16.27 3.00 13.99
CA HIS A 26 -16.84 2.04 13.07
C HIS A 26 -16.79 0.60 13.62
N LEU A 27 -15.69 0.22 14.26
CA LEU A 27 -15.56 -1.10 14.87
C LEU A 27 -16.50 -1.28 16.05
N LEU A 28 -16.62 -0.26 16.91
CA LEU A 28 -17.54 -0.29 18.05
C LEU A 28 -19.01 -0.32 17.62
N SER A 29 -19.33 0.19 16.43
CA SER A 29 -20.67 0.11 15.84
C SER A 29 -21.03 -1.26 15.26
N GLN A 30 -20.09 -2.22 15.21
CA GLN A 30 -20.34 -3.53 14.63
C GLN A 30 -21.13 -4.46 15.55
N SER A 31 -21.77 -5.46 14.94
CA SER A 31 -22.59 -6.44 15.68
C SER A 31 -21.77 -7.28 16.66
N VAL A 32 -22.40 -7.74 17.74
CA VAL A 32 -21.79 -8.68 18.70
C VAL A 32 -21.28 -9.95 18.01
N ARG A 33 -21.99 -10.44 16.98
CA ARG A 33 -21.57 -11.59 16.17
C ARG A 33 -20.23 -11.33 15.47
N PHE A 34 -20.03 -10.11 14.96
CA PHE A 34 -18.76 -9.70 14.36
C PHE A 34 -17.64 -9.80 15.40
N HIS A 35 -17.80 -9.17 16.57
CA HIS A 35 -16.79 -9.18 17.62
C HIS A 35 -16.43 -10.58 18.16
N ILE A 36 -17.38 -11.51 18.21
CA ILE A 36 -17.11 -12.91 18.65
C ILE A 36 -16.42 -13.73 17.55
N SER A 37 -16.78 -13.51 16.28
CA SER A 37 -16.19 -14.23 15.14
C SER A 37 -14.79 -13.73 14.76
N SER A 38 -14.46 -12.51 15.15
CA SER A 38 -13.25 -11.82 14.77
C SER A 38 -12.12 -12.07 15.76
N LYS A 39 -10.94 -12.44 15.26
CA LYS A 39 -9.72 -12.46 16.07
C LYS A 39 -9.29 -11.01 16.36
N THR A 40 -9.59 -10.51 17.56
CA THR A 40 -9.36 -9.10 17.97
C THR A 40 -7.92 -8.62 17.67
N GLY A 41 -6.91 -9.46 17.89
CA GLY A 41 -5.51 -9.12 17.60
C GLY A 41 -5.19 -9.03 16.10
N GLU A 42 -5.78 -9.86 15.25
CA GLU A 42 -5.60 -9.78 13.80
C GLU A 42 -6.28 -8.54 13.22
N LEU A 43 -7.46 -8.22 13.75
CA LEU A 43 -8.23 -7.06 13.34
C LEU A 43 -7.51 -5.75 13.70
N MET A 44 -6.97 -5.64 14.92
CA MET A 44 -6.15 -4.49 15.33
C MET A 44 -4.93 -4.28 14.43
N ASN A 45 -4.26 -5.37 14.04
CA ASN A 45 -3.13 -5.31 13.11
C ASN A 45 -3.54 -4.85 11.70
N ILE A 46 -4.74 -5.22 11.22
CA ILE A 46 -5.25 -4.73 9.93
C ILE A 46 -5.48 -3.22 9.99
N ILE A 47 -6.06 -2.73 11.09
CA ILE A 47 -6.35 -1.31 11.30
C ILE A 47 -5.07 -0.49 11.35
N ASP A 48 -4.07 -0.91 12.13
CA ASP A 48 -2.80 -0.20 12.26
C ASP A 48 -2.04 -0.13 10.92
N ARG A 49 -2.03 -1.24 10.17
CA ARG A 49 -1.50 -1.27 8.80
C ARG A 49 -2.29 -0.36 7.86
N GLY A 50 -3.61 -0.31 8.00
CA GLY A 50 -4.50 0.55 7.23
C GLY A 50 -4.22 2.04 7.48
N ALA A 51 -4.17 2.46 8.74
CA ALA A 51 -3.84 3.81 9.15
C ALA A 51 -2.45 4.24 8.65
N THR A 52 -1.44 3.37 8.83
CA THR A 52 -0.08 3.62 8.33
C THR A 52 -0.01 3.68 6.80
N SER A 53 -0.94 3.04 6.09
CA SER A 53 -1.03 3.14 4.63
C SER A 53 -1.65 4.45 4.18
N VAL A 54 -2.68 4.94 4.90
CA VAL A 54 -3.28 6.27 4.66
C VAL A 54 -2.24 7.37 4.88
N GLU A 55 -1.45 7.28 5.95
CA GLU A 55 -0.35 8.19 6.24
C GLU A 55 0.65 8.25 5.07
N ARG A 56 1.08 7.08 4.58
CA ARG A 56 1.99 6.99 3.43
C ARG A 56 1.40 7.57 2.15
N LEU A 57 0.11 7.39 1.89
CA LEU A 57 -0.56 7.93 0.71
C LEU A 57 -0.68 9.46 0.79
N MET A 58 -0.99 10.00 1.97
CA MET A 58 -1.04 11.44 2.21
C MET A 58 0.31 12.12 1.99
N ASP A 59 1.44 11.45 2.23
CA ASP A 59 2.76 11.96 1.86
C ASP A 59 3.09 11.77 0.38
N LEU A 60 2.78 10.59 -0.16
CA LEU A 60 3.16 10.20 -1.52
C LEU A 60 2.45 11.06 -2.57
N ILE A 61 1.14 11.29 -2.40
CA ILE A 61 0.32 11.93 -3.42
C ILE A 61 0.72 13.39 -3.67
N PRO A 62 0.68 14.31 -2.69
CA PRO A 62 0.92 15.74 -2.94
C PRO A 62 2.38 16.07 -3.21
N PHE A 63 3.34 15.31 -2.67
CA PHE A 63 4.76 15.66 -2.76
C PHE A 63 5.58 14.89 -3.78
N ARG A 64 5.08 13.74 -4.27
CA ARG A 64 5.79 12.93 -5.25
C ARG A 64 4.95 12.69 -6.48
N LEU A 65 3.73 12.18 -6.31
CA LEU A 65 2.89 11.78 -7.44
C LEU A 65 2.35 13.00 -8.19
N PHE A 66 1.78 13.96 -7.47
CA PHE A 66 1.17 15.16 -8.06
C PHE A 66 2.19 16.03 -8.80
N PRO A 67 3.36 16.39 -8.23
CA PRO A 67 4.37 17.16 -8.95
C PRO A 67 4.88 16.40 -10.17
N ALA A 68 5.13 15.09 -10.07
CA ALA A 68 5.57 14.29 -11.21
C ALA A 68 4.56 14.29 -12.36
N PHE A 69 3.26 14.23 -12.07
CA PHE A 69 2.22 14.36 -13.09
C PHE A 69 2.22 15.75 -13.73
N VAL A 70 2.34 16.80 -12.93
CA VAL A 70 2.41 18.19 -13.42
C VAL A 70 3.65 18.39 -14.30
N ASP A 71 4.81 17.88 -13.88
CA ASP A 71 6.07 17.99 -14.62
C ASP A 71 5.97 17.32 -16.00
N VAL A 72 5.39 16.12 -16.07
CA VAL A 72 5.17 15.40 -17.34
C VAL A 72 4.23 16.18 -18.26
N LEU A 73 3.12 16.70 -17.73
CA LEU A 73 2.15 17.48 -18.51
C LEU A 73 2.77 18.80 -19.02
N ALA A 74 3.51 19.50 -18.16
CA ALA A 74 4.21 20.73 -18.50
C ALA A 74 5.27 20.47 -19.57
N ALA A 75 6.08 19.42 -19.43
CA ALA A 75 7.08 19.03 -20.42
C ALA A 75 6.44 18.73 -21.79
N GLY A 76 5.34 17.97 -21.82
CA GLY A 76 4.60 17.70 -23.05
C GLY A 76 4.03 18.97 -23.71
N LEU A 77 3.48 19.89 -22.91
CA LEU A 77 2.91 21.15 -23.40
C LEU A 77 3.98 22.11 -23.92
N VAL A 78 5.13 22.20 -23.25
CA VAL A 78 6.25 23.04 -23.71
C VAL A 78 6.84 22.52 -25.01
N LEU A 79 7.07 21.21 -25.13
CA LEU A 79 7.62 20.58 -26.34
C LEU A 79 6.72 20.75 -27.56
N THR A 80 5.40 20.69 -27.38
CA THR A 80 4.43 20.90 -28.47
C THR A 80 4.32 22.36 -28.91
N ARG A 81 4.60 23.32 -28.02
CA ARG A 81 4.62 24.76 -28.32
C ARG A 81 5.91 25.23 -28.99
N MET A 82 7.02 24.49 -28.89
CA MET A 82 8.33 24.82 -29.50
C MET A 82 8.50 24.27 -30.94
N ASP A 83 7.44 24.26 -31.74
CA ASP A 83 7.42 23.86 -33.17
C ASP A 83 7.90 22.43 -33.50
N HIS A 84 8.02 21.56 -32.49
CA HIS A 84 8.40 20.15 -32.66
C HIS A 84 7.32 19.20 -32.09
N PRO A 85 6.11 19.14 -32.69
CA PRO A 85 5.01 18.31 -32.19
C PRO A 85 5.36 16.82 -32.18
N THR A 86 6.25 16.37 -33.06
CA THR A 86 6.77 15.00 -33.10
C THR A 86 7.57 14.62 -31.84
N PHE A 87 8.39 15.52 -31.32
CA PHE A 87 9.15 15.29 -30.09
C PHE A 87 8.23 15.25 -28.85
N GLY A 88 7.22 16.12 -28.81
CA GLY A 88 6.18 16.06 -27.77
C GLY A 88 5.42 14.73 -27.79
N ALA A 89 5.06 14.24 -28.98
CA ALA A 89 4.40 12.94 -29.13
C ALA A 89 5.28 11.76 -28.65
N ILE A 90 6.58 11.78 -28.98
CA ILE A 90 7.54 10.74 -28.54
C ILE A 90 7.73 10.78 -27.02
N ALA A 91 7.85 11.96 -26.41
CA ALA A 91 7.98 12.11 -24.97
C ALA A 91 6.75 11.57 -24.22
N CYS A 92 5.54 11.96 -24.65
CA CYS A 92 4.29 11.44 -24.12
C CYS A 92 4.18 9.91 -24.30
N ALA A 93 4.55 9.39 -25.47
CA ALA A 93 4.55 7.95 -25.73
C ALA A 93 5.54 7.19 -24.83
N THR A 94 6.70 7.78 -24.55
CA THR A 94 7.71 7.19 -23.64
C THR A 94 7.18 7.11 -22.22
N VAL A 95 6.57 8.17 -21.70
CA VAL A 95 6.00 8.16 -20.34
C VAL A 95 4.81 7.20 -20.25
N PHE A 96 3.94 7.20 -21.25
CA PHE A 96 2.77 6.31 -21.29
C PHE A 96 3.17 4.84 -21.40
N SER A 97 4.15 4.51 -22.25
CA SER A 97 4.67 3.15 -22.37
C SER A 97 5.35 2.71 -21.08
N TYR A 98 6.17 3.55 -20.44
CA TYR A 98 6.75 3.27 -19.13
C TYR A 98 5.66 2.96 -18.09
N PHE A 99 4.65 3.83 -17.95
CA PHE A 99 3.56 3.63 -17.00
C PHE A 99 2.82 2.30 -17.25
N THR A 100 2.50 2.01 -18.51
CA THR A 100 1.78 0.78 -18.91
C THR A 100 2.60 -0.46 -18.58
N ILE A 101 3.88 -0.48 -18.96
CA ILE A 101 4.79 -1.60 -18.69
C ILE A 101 4.93 -1.78 -17.17
N THR A 102 5.20 -0.71 -16.42
CA THR A 102 5.31 -0.76 -14.95
C THR A 102 4.04 -1.29 -14.31
N TYR A 103 2.86 -0.86 -14.78
CA TYR A 103 1.58 -1.35 -14.26
C TYR A 103 1.39 -2.85 -14.51
N VAL A 104 1.65 -3.32 -15.73
CA VAL A 104 1.52 -4.74 -16.11
C VAL A 104 2.49 -5.60 -15.29
N VAL A 105 3.77 -5.21 -15.23
CA VAL A 105 4.79 -5.92 -14.47
C VAL A 105 4.46 -5.93 -12.98
N THR A 106 3.98 -4.80 -12.44
CA THR A 106 3.59 -4.72 -11.03
C THR A 106 2.44 -5.67 -10.73
N ARG A 107 1.38 -5.67 -11.54
CA ARG A 107 0.23 -6.57 -11.33
C ARG A 107 0.60 -8.04 -11.47
N TRP A 108 1.40 -8.38 -12.47
CA TRP A 108 1.92 -9.72 -12.65
C TRP A 108 2.69 -10.14 -11.41
N ARG A 109 3.70 -9.36 -11.00
CA ARG A 109 4.50 -9.62 -9.80
C ARG A 109 3.67 -9.74 -8.52
N THR A 110 2.68 -8.87 -8.31
CA THR A 110 1.80 -8.93 -7.12
C THR A 110 1.05 -10.25 -7.03
N THR A 111 0.69 -10.86 -8.17
CA THR A 111 0.01 -12.15 -8.19
C THR A 111 0.92 -13.27 -7.69
N PHE A 112 2.18 -13.33 -8.14
CA PHE A 112 3.17 -14.30 -7.64
C PHE A 112 3.54 -14.06 -6.19
N TRP A 113 3.66 -12.79 -5.78
CA TRP A 113 3.98 -12.47 -4.40
C TRP A 113 2.87 -12.95 -3.45
N ARG A 114 1.61 -12.80 -3.84
CA ARG A 114 0.47 -13.30 -3.03
C ARG A 114 0.50 -14.81 -2.86
N SER A 115 0.68 -15.56 -3.95
CA SER A 115 0.75 -17.03 -3.86
C SER A 115 1.94 -17.51 -3.03
N MET A 116 3.09 -16.83 -3.14
CA MET A 116 4.26 -17.12 -2.32
C MET A 116 3.98 -16.88 -0.82
N VAL A 117 3.38 -15.74 -0.47
CA VAL A 117 3.04 -15.42 0.93
C VAL A 117 2.03 -16.40 1.50
N GLU A 118 1.01 -16.79 0.73
CA GLU A 118 0.02 -17.80 1.15
C GLU A 118 0.67 -19.16 1.43
N ALA A 119 1.56 -19.62 0.53
CA ALA A 119 2.30 -20.86 0.75
C ALA A 119 3.20 -20.78 2.00
N GLU A 120 3.84 -19.64 2.23
CA GLU A 120 4.67 -19.40 3.41
C GLU A 120 3.85 -19.48 4.71
N GLN A 121 2.62 -18.97 4.72
CA GLN A 121 1.72 -19.08 5.88
C GLN A 121 1.38 -20.55 6.19
N VAL A 122 1.11 -21.37 5.16
CA VAL A 122 0.83 -22.80 5.34
C VAL A 122 2.04 -23.54 5.92
N VAL A 123 3.24 -23.27 5.39
CA VAL A 123 4.49 -23.88 5.89
C VAL A 123 4.74 -23.50 7.35
N LYS A 124 4.58 -22.22 7.70
CA LYS A 124 4.71 -21.75 9.10
C LYS A 124 3.70 -22.42 10.02
N GLY A 125 2.44 -22.55 9.60
CA GLY A 125 1.41 -23.27 10.35
C GLY A 125 1.83 -24.71 10.65
N LYS A 126 2.26 -25.47 9.63
CA LYS A 126 2.71 -26.86 9.79
C LYS A 126 3.95 -26.98 10.68
N ALA A 127 4.90 -26.04 10.59
CA ALA A 127 6.08 -26.04 11.43
C ALA A 127 5.72 -25.85 12.90
N VAL A 128 4.80 -24.92 13.21
CA VAL A 128 4.30 -24.71 14.58
C VAL A 128 3.57 -25.95 15.09
N GLU A 129 2.71 -26.57 14.27
CA GLU A 129 2.01 -27.81 14.64
C GLU A 129 2.97 -28.96 14.92
N SER A 130 4.06 -29.07 14.16
CA SER A 130 5.08 -30.10 14.37
C SER A 130 5.88 -29.87 15.65
N LEU A 131 6.12 -28.61 16.02
CA LEU A 131 6.76 -28.26 17.31
C LEU A 131 5.84 -28.53 18.50
N LEU A 132 4.55 -28.20 18.37
CA LEU A 132 3.55 -28.48 19.41
C LEU A 132 3.34 -29.98 19.61
N ASN A 133 3.36 -30.76 18.53
CA ASN A 133 3.21 -32.21 18.55
C ASN A 133 4.54 -32.96 18.45
N PHE A 134 5.62 -32.35 18.96
CA PHE A 134 6.97 -32.90 18.86
C PHE A 134 7.07 -34.33 19.42
N GLU A 135 6.40 -34.59 20.56
CA GLU A 135 6.39 -35.93 21.17
C GLU A 135 5.71 -36.97 20.28
N THR A 136 4.58 -36.63 19.65
CA THR A 136 3.87 -37.51 18.73
C THR A 136 4.71 -37.80 17.49
N VAL A 137 5.35 -36.77 16.90
CA VAL A 137 6.25 -36.97 15.76
C VAL A 137 7.41 -37.91 16.15
N LYS A 138 8.00 -37.76 17.32
CA LYS A 138 9.09 -38.63 17.79
C LYS A 138 8.65 -40.07 18.10
N LEU A 139 7.39 -40.28 18.49
CA LEU A 139 6.83 -41.60 18.78
C LEU A 139 6.46 -42.41 17.53
N PHE A 140 6.20 -41.74 16.39
CA PHE A 140 5.72 -42.38 15.15
C PHE A 140 6.64 -42.18 13.94
N ALA A 141 7.77 -41.48 14.09
CA ALA A 141 8.86 -41.40 13.11
C ALA A 141 9.91 -42.48 13.37
#